data_AF-A0A5E4FTU4-F1
#
_entry.id   AF-A0A5E4FTU4-F1
#
_cell.length_a   1.000
_cell.length_b   1.000
_cell.length_c   1.000
_cell.angle_alpha   90.00
_cell.angle_beta   90.00
_cell.angle_gamma   90.00
#
_symmetry.space_group_name_H-M   'P 1'
#
loop_
_entity.id
_entity.type
_entity.pdbx_description
1 polymer ?
#
loop_
_entity_poly.entity_id
_entity_poly.type
_entity_poly.pdbx_seq_one_letter_code
_entity_poly.pdbx_strand_id
1 'polypeptide(L)'
;MTNNPSPQSLCGGAQSKTYMKKAGKRPTRISLSTQLSDKNYSIGKNLKKSHVSELAHRVNSSPGGLTLVLTSHDVAVEDFCMSNCGSHGHKANSVFIWVGNSGPGGDGMVVNIASLLAGSVTNPFGSGYYMGSAEARLEAASACPGVYGKGAYPGYAGVLPLDTSSGASYNAIGLNGRKYLLPALFDPNTSQCSTIE
;
A
#
# COMPACT_ATOMS: atom_id res chain seq x y z
N MET A 1 15.91 -25.92 12.30
CA MET A 1 14.58 -25.59 11.76
C MET A 1 14.02 -24.47 12.63
N THR A 2 14.09 -23.23 12.14
CA THR A 2 13.55 -22.07 12.87
C THR A 2 12.03 -22.10 12.73
N ASN A 3 11.33 -22.30 13.84
CA ASN A 3 9.87 -22.14 13.93
C ASN A 3 9.55 -20.67 13.65
N ASN A 4 9.26 -20.33 12.40
CA ASN A 4 8.73 -19.03 12.06
C ASN A 4 7.27 -19.03 12.53
N PRO A 5 6.87 -18.17 13.48
CA PRO A 5 5.51 -18.17 13.99
C PRO A 5 4.52 -17.92 12.85
N SER A 6 3.34 -18.56 12.91
CA SER A 6 2.26 -18.28 11.97
C SER A 6 1.91 -16.78 12.03
N PRO A 7 1.49 -16.14 10.91
CA PRO A 7 1.08 -14.73 10.88
C PRO A 7 0.06 -14.35 11.97
N GLN A 8 -0.67 -15.35 12.48
CA GLN A 8 -1.64 -15.28 13.57
C GLN A 8 -1.05 -14.76 14.88
N SER A 9 0.22 -15.04 15.22
CA SER A 9 0.78 -14.62 16.51
C SER A 9 1.23 -13.15 16.55
N LEU A 10 1.39 -12.51 15.39
CA LEU A 10 2.00 -11.19 15.29
C LEU A 10 0.97 -10.05 15.11
N CYS A 11 -0.28 -10.36 14.73
CA CYS A 11 -1.34 -9.36 14.53
C CYS A 11 -2.24 -9.12 15.78
N GLY A 12 -1.94 -9.77 16.91
CA GLY A 12 -2.75 -9.73 18.14
C GLY A 12 -2.67 -8.43 18.97
N GLY A 13 -2.00 -7.38 18.47
CA GLY A 13 -1.76 -6.13 19.20
C GLY A 13 -2.96 -5.17 19.28
N ALA A 14 -2.83 -4.07 20.04
CA ALA A 14 -3.86 -3.03 20.22
C ALA A 14 -4.31 -2.33 18.91
N GLN A 15 -3.50 -2.42 17.84
CA GLN A 15 -3.78 -1.89 16.51
C GLN A 15 -4.96 -2.60 15.83
N SER A 16 -5.01 -3.94 15.88
CA SER A 16 -6.12 -4.71 15.31
C SER A 16 -7.44 -4.40 16.01
N LYS A 17 -7.44 -4.29 17.34
CA LYS A 17 -8.64 -3.94 18.13
C LYS A 17 -9.23 -2.57 17.77
N THR A 18 -8.41 -1.57 17.45
CA THR A 18 -8.90 -0.23 17.09
C THR A 18 -9.37 -0.16 15.64
N TYR A 19 -8.66 -0.83 14.73
CA TYR A 19 -9.12 -1.06 13.36
C TYR A 19 -10.50 -1.76 13.34
N MET A 20 -10.67 -2.84 14.11
CA MET A 20 -11.93 -3.58 14.28
C MET A 20 -13.10 -2.71 14.76
N LYS A 21 -12.84 -1.70 15.60
CA LYS A 21 -13.91 -0.79 16.06
C LYS A 21 -14.40 0.16 14.98
N LYS A 22 -13.67 0.36 13.87
CA LYS A 22 -14.00 1.35 12.83
C LYS A 22 -14.27 0.72 11.45
N ALA A 23 -13.63 -0.41 11.13
CA ALA A 23 -13.77 -1.11 9.85
C ALA A 23 -15.22 -1.49 9.55
N GLY A 24 -15.65 -1.33 8.30
CA GLY A 24 -16.99 -1.73 7.82
C GLY A 24 -18.18 -0.94 8.38
N LYS A 25 -17.97 0.02 9.29
CA LYS A 25 -19.08 0.73 9.96
C LYS A 25 -19.69 1.85 9.14
N ARG A 26 -18.96 2.40 8.16
CA ARG A 26 -19.44 3.48 7.29
C ARG A 26 -18.95 3.27 5.87
N PRO A 27 -19.81 3.48 4.86
CA PRO A 27 -19.35 3.52 3.48
C PRO A 27 -18.39 4.69 3.28
N THR A 28 -17.23 4.41 2.68
CA THR A 28 -16.23 5.43 2.34
C THR A 28 -16.45 5.88 0.90
N ARG A 29 -16.71 7.17 0.70
CA ARG A 29 -16.75 7.77 -0.64
C ARG A 29 -15.38 8.34 -0.96
N ILE A 30 -14.78 7.85 -2.05
CA ILE A 30 -13.50 8.35 -2.55
C ILE A 30 -13.77 9.26 -3.75
N SER A 31 -13.18 10.44 -3.76
CA SER A 31 -13.19 11.36 -4.90
C SER A 31 -11.80 11.92 -5.12
N LEU A 32 -11.36 11.95 -6.38
CA LEU A 32 -10.16 12.70 -6.75
C LEU A 32 -10.43 14.19 -6.54
N SER A 33 -9.52 14.88 -5.84
CA SER A 33 -9.64 16.31 -5.55
C SER A 33 -8.75 17.13 -6.48
N THR A 34 -7.46 17.21 -6.17
CA THR A 34 -6.48 18.00 -6.93
C THR A 34 -5.46 17.06 -7.57
N GLN A 35 -5.09 17.32 -8.83
CA GLN A 35 -4.01 16.63 -9.51
C GLN A 35 -2.97 17.65 -9.99
N LEU A 36 -1.72 17.45 -9.60
CA LEU A 36 -0.58 18.28 -10.02
C LEU A 36 0.40 17.42 -10.81
N SER A 37 0.96 17.98 -11.89
CA SER A 37 1.99 17.33 -12.71
C SER A 37 3.22 18.23 -12.79
N ASP A 38 4.35 17.74 -12.30
CA ASP A 38 5.63 18.44 -12.34
C ASP A 38 6.51 17.90 -13.47
N LYS A 39 6.25 18.36 -14.70
CA LYS A 39 6.98 17.92 -15.90
C LYS A 39 8.41 18.45 -15.98
N ASN A 40 8.71 19.52 -15.25
CA ASN A 40 9.99 20.21 -15.29
C ASN A 40 10.95 19.74 -14.19
N TYR A 41 10.55 18.77 -13.37
CA TYR A 41 11.35 18.27 -12.25
C TYR A 41 11.78 19.43 -11.34
N SER A 42 10.83 20.20 -10.81
CA SER A 42 11.05 21.48 -10.13
C SER A 42 12.04 21.43 -8.95
N ILE A 43 12.30 20.25 -8.39
CA ILE A 43 13.28 20.02 -7.31
C ILE A 43 14.35 18.97 -7.69
N GLY A 44 14.53 18.75 -8.98
CA GLY A 44 15.49 17.82 -9.57
C GLY A 44 14.97 16.39 -9.72
N LYS A 45 15.83 15.53 -10.30
CA LYS A 45 15.57 14.10 -10.51
C LYS A 45 16.15 13.20 -9.42
N ASN A 46 16.89 13.75 -8.48
CA ASN A 46 17.49 13.02 -7.36
C ASN A 46 16.84 13.51 -6.06
N LEU A 47 15.92 12.73 -5.51
CA LEU A 47 15.08 13.13 -4.40
C LEU A 47 15.48 12.44 -3.10
N LYS A 48 15.38 13.18 -1.99
CA LYS A 48 15.37 12.62 -0.63
C LYS A 48 13.93 12.35 -0.19
N LYS A 49 13.69 11.59 0.87
CA LYS A 49 12.35 11.38 1.45
C LYS A 49 11.72 12.70 1.91
N SER A 50 12.54 13.66 2.35
CA SER A 50 12.10 15.02 2.68
C SER A 50 11.52 15.75 1.46
N HIS A 51 12.11 15.58 0.28
CA HIS A 51 11.62 16.16 -0.98
C HIS A 51 10.26 15.56 -1.37
N VAL A 52 10.08 14.24 -1.18
CA VAL A 52 8.79 13.57 -1.41
C VAL A 52 7.70 14.15 -0.51
N SER A 53 8.00 14.34 0.78
CA SER A 53 7.07 14.97 1.72
C SER A 53 6.73 16.42 1.35
N GLU A 54 7.69 17.16 0.81
CA GLU A 54 7.45 18.51 0.27
C GLU A 54 6.51 18.48 -0.95
N LEU A 55 6.77 17.59 -1.92
CA LEU A 55 5.92 17.43 -3.11
C LEU A 55 4.48 17.07 -2.74
N ALA A 56 4.30 16.16 -1.77
CA ALA A 56 2.98 15.78 -1.27
C ALA A 56 2.19 16.97 -0.70
N HIS A 57 2.88 17.93 -0.09
CA HIS A 57 2.25 19.10 0.53
C HIS A 57 1.79 20.14 -0.49
N ARG A 58 2.36 20.17 -1.70
CA ARG A 58 2.00 21.14 -2.75
C ARG A 58 0.56 21.00 -3.25
N VAL A 59 -0.03 19.83 -3.09
CA VAL A 59 -1.43 19.54 -3.47
C VAL A 59 -2.43 20.26 -2.53
N ASN A 60 -1.96 20.75 -1.37
CA ASN A 60 -2.76 21.43 -0.34
C ASN A 60 -4.09 20.72 -0.05
N SER A 61 -4.01 19.40 0.16
CA SER A 61 -5.16 18.52 0.39
C SER A 61 -5.96 18.98 1.62
N SER A 62 -7.29 18.98 1.49
CA SER A 62 -8.19 19.26 2.62
C SER A 62 -8.00 18.25 3.76
N PRO A 63 -8.37 18.58 5.01
CA PRO A 63 -8.34 17.64 6.12
C PRO A 63 -9.07 16.33 5.79
N GLY A 64 -8.43 15.20 6.07
CA GLY A 64 -8.92 13.87 5.69
C GLY A 64 -8.57 13.44 4.26
N GLY A 65 -7.87 14.29 3.49
CA GLY A 65 -7.30 13.93 2.20
C GLY A 65 -6.06 13.04 2.32
N LEU A 66 -5.87 12.21 1.29
CA LEU A 66 -4.67 11.40 1.09
C LEU A 66 -4.03 11.82 -0.23
N THR A 67 -2.76 12.24 -0.18
CA THR A 67 -2.01 12.62 -1.38
C THR A 67 -1.21 11.43 -1.90
N LEU A 68 -1.34 11.10 -3.18
CA LEU A 68 -0.49 10.12 -3.85
C LEU A 68 0.59 10.84 -4.66
N VAL A 69 1.85 10.56 -4.35
CA VAL A 69 3.02 11.05 -5.08
C VAL A 69 3.56 9.91 -5.95
N LEU A 70 3.51 10.10 -7.27
CA LEU A 70 4.04 9.15 -8.26
C LEU A 70 5.23 9.80 -8.96
N THR A 71 6.39 9.16 -8.92
CA THR A 71 7.59 9.66 -9.61
C THR A 71 7.69 9.11 -11.02
N SER A 72 8.37 9.84 -11.91
CA SER A 72 8.70 9.35 -13.26
C SER A 72 9.75 8.23 -13.20
N HIS A 73 9.84 7.44 -14.27
CA HIS A 73 10.82 6.37 -14.46
C HIS A 73 12.29 6.83 -14.40
N ASP A 74 12.53 8.11 -14.64
CA ASP A 74 13.87 8.73 -14.65
C ASP A 74 14.15 9.58 -13.41
N VAL A 75 13.38 9.39 -12.33
CA VAL A 75 13.58 10.03 -11.03
C VAL A 75 14.10 9.01 -10.03
N ALA A 76 15.27 9.27 -9.47
CA ALA A 76 15.85 8.52 -8.37
C ALA A 76 15.37 9.10 -7.04
N VAL A 77 14.93 8.22 -6.13
CA VAL A 77 14.60 8.59 -4.75
C VAL A 77 15.48 7.78 -3.81
N GLU A 78 15.97 8.40 -2.73
CA GLU A 78 16.80 7.72 -1.74
C GLU A 78 16.15 6.42 -1.25
N ASP A 79 16.96 5.36 -1.15
CA ASP A 79 16.59 4.00 -0.75
C ASP A 79 15.58 3.26 -1.65
N PHE A 80 15.17 3.86 -2.78
CA PHE A 80 14.29 3.18 -3.74
C PHE A 80 14.96 1.91 -4.28
N CYS A 81 14.21 0.81 -4.33
CA CYS A 81 14.64 -0.50 -4.83
C CYS A 81 15.75 -1.22 -4.02
N MET A 82 16.40 -0.55 -3.06
CA MET A 82 17.34 -1.19 -2.13
C MET A 82 16.62 -1.80 -0.93
N SER A 83 15.67 -1.06 -0.36
CA SER A 83 14.91 -1.48 0.82
C SER A 83 13.44 -1.12 0.78
N ASN A 84 13.02 -0.23 -0.14
CA ASN A 84 11.65 0.26 -0.23
C ASN A 84 11.22 0.42 -1.70
N CYS A 85 9.98 0.02 -2.01
CA CYS A 85 9.34 0.29 -3.31
C CYS A 85 8.36 1.48 -3.23
N GLY A 86 8.17 2.02 -2.02
CA GLY A 86 7.35 3.17 -1.71
C GLY A 86 7.39 3.45 -0.21
N SER A 87 6.72 4.52 0.22
CA SER A 87 6.54 4.84 1.62
C SER A 87 5.22 5.60 1.82
N HIS A 88 4.78 5.71 3.06
CA HIS A 88 3.72 6.62 3.43
C HIS A 88 4.15 7.47 4.61
N GLY A 89 3.46 8.58 4.84
CA GLY A 89 3.78 9.48 5.94
C GLY A 89 2.68 10.51 6.13
N HIS A 90 2.94 11.44 7.06
CA HIS A 90 2.09 12.60 7.25
C HIS A 90 2.94 13.86 7.32
N LYS A 91 2.31 14.98 6.96
CA LYS A 91 2.84 16.32 7.21
C LYS A 91 1.65 17.25 7.47
N ALA A 92 1.68 17.95 8.60
CA ALA A 92 0.52 18.66 9.12
C ALA A 92 -0.71 17.73 9.21
N ASN A 93 -1.86 18.13 8.65
CA ASN A 93 -3.12 17.37 8.71
C ASN A 93 -3.38 16.49 7.47
N SER A 94 -2.35 16.23 6.64
CA SER A 94 -2.48 15.41 5.43
C SER A 94 -1.59 14.17 5.52
N VAL A 95 -2.16 13.03 5.12
CA VAL A 95 -1.44 11.79 4.86
C VAL A 95 -0.96 11.79 3.40
N PHE A 96 0.18 11.17 3.14
CA PHE A 96 0.66 10.95 1.79
C PHE A 96 1.22 9.55 1.62
N ILE A 97 1.15 9.06 0.39
CA ILE A 97 1.78 7.84 -0.09
C ILE A 97 2.70 8.24 -1.23
N TRP A 98 3.89 7.66 -1.26
CA TRP A 98 4.78 7.71 -2.40
C TRP A 98 5.06 6.30 -2.89
N VAL A 99 4.97 6.11 -4.20
CA VAL A 99 5.42 4.89 -4.87
C VAL A 99 6.34 5.28 -6.00
N GLY A 100 7.52 4.65 -6.02
CA GLY A 100 8.49 4.86 -7.09
C GLY A 100 8.09 4.10 -8.35
N ASN A 101 8.58 4.56 -9.49
CA ASN A 101 8.33 3.89 -10.76
C ASN A 101 9.25 2.67 -10.91
N SER A 102 8.67 1.48 -11.03
CA SER A 102 9.38 0.20 -11.17
C SER A 102 9.81 -0.14 -12.60
N GLY A 103 9.66 0.78 -13.57
CA GLY A 103 9.94 0.53 -14.98
C GLY A 103 8.82 -0.26 -15.69
N PRO A 104 9.13 -1.05 -16.75
CA PRO A 104 8.15 -1.71 -17.61
C PRO A 104 7.22 -2.76 -16.96
N GLY A 105 7.30 -3.00 -15.65
CA GLY A 105 6.35 -3.84 -14.90
C GLY A 105 5.53 -2.99 -13.93
N GLY A 106 4.38 -2.47 -14.41
CA GLY A 106 3.50 -1.60 -13.61
C GLY A 106 2.78 -2.32 -12.45
N ASP A 107 2.77 -3.65 -12.44
CA ASP A 107 2.05 -4.45 -11.45
C ASP A 107 2.65 -4.28 -10.05
N GLY A 108 3.98 -4.21 -9.95
CA GLY A 108 4.67 -3.92 -8.70
C GLY A 108 4.25 -2.57 -8.12
N MET A 109 4.07 -1.55 -8.96
CA MET A 109 3.59 -0.24 -8.54
C MET A 109 2.16 -0.35 -7.96
N VAL A 110 1.25 -1.06 -8.63
CA VAL A 110 -0.13 -1.23 -8.17
C VAL A 110 -0.20 -1.98 -6.84
N VAL A 111 0.56 -3.06 -6.68
CA VAL A 111 0.64 -3.83 -5.43
C VAL A 111 1.16 -2.96 -4.28
N ASN A 112 2.17 -2.11 -4.54
CA ASN A 112 2.71 -1.19 -3.54
C ASN A 112 1.71 -0.10 -3.16
N ILE A 113 1.04 0.51 -4.15
CA ILE A 113 -0.02 1.50 -3.89
C ILE A 113 -1.12 0.88 -3.03
N ALA A 114 -1.60 -0.32 -3.39
CA ALA A 114 -2.66 -1.00 -2.65
C ALA A 114 -2.24 -1.33 -1.21
N SER A 115 -1.02 -1.84 -1.03
CA SER A 115 -0.47 -2.16 0.29
C SER A 115 -0.35 -0.93 1.18
N LEU A 116 0.28 0.14 0.67
CA LEU A 116 0.49 1.38 1.43
C LEU A 116 -0.83 2.10 1.72
N LEU A 117 -1.78 2.04 0.78
CA LEU A 117 -3.11 2.61 0.96
C LEU A 117 -3.85 1.89 2.07
N ALA A 118 -3.87 0.55 2.06
CA ALA A 118 -4.44 -0.25 3.13
C ALA A 118 -3.79 0.10 4.48
N GLY A 119 -2.46 0.15 4.57
CA GLY A 119 -1.75 0.57 5.79
C GLY A 119 -2.17 1.95 6.28
N SER A 120 -2.17 2.96 5.39
CA SER A 120 -2.54 4.33 5.74
C SER A 120 -3.99 4.49 6.20
N VAL A 121 -4.97 3.83 5.55
CA VAL A 121 -6.40 4.00 5.89
C VAL A 121 -6.84 3.16 7.07
N THR A 122 -6.16 2.03 7.32
CA THR A 122 -6.44 1.17 8.48
C THR A 122 -5.68 1.60 9.74
N ASN A 123 -4.76 2.56 9.62
CA ASN A 123 -4.03 3.12 10.74
C ASN A 123 -4.98 3.78 11.76
N PRO A 124 -5.07 3.28 13.00
CA PRO A 124 -6.01 3.78 14.00
C PRO A 124 -5.71 5.20 14.47
N PHE A 125 -4.49 5.70 14.28
CA PHE A 125 -4.03 7.01 14.74
C PHE A 125 -4.28 8.14 13.73
N GLY A 126 -4.66 7.82 12.49
CA GLY A 126 -4.87 8.82 11.44
C GLY A 126 -3.61 9.57 11.01
N SER A 127 -2.43 9.16 11.49
CA SER A 127 -1.12 9.75 11.17
C SER A 127 -0.51 9.18 9.87
N GLY A 128 -1.24 8.35 9.14
CA GLY A 128 -0.75 7.72 7.91
C GLY A 128 0.39 6.71 8.08
N TYR A 129 0.94 6.57 9.29
CA TYR A 129 2.04 5.68 9.67
C TYR A 129 1.78 5.03 11.04
N TYR A 130 2.09 3.74 11.19
CA TYR A 130 2.10 3.09 12.51
C TYR A 130 3.52 2.99 13.08
N MET A 131 3.87 3.87 14.02
CA MET A 131 5.10 3.77 14.83
C MET A 131 4.78 2.97 16.10
N GLY A 132 4.87 1.64 16.04
CA GLY A 132 4.92 0.78 17.22
C GLY A 132 6.28 0.12 17.40
N SER A 133 6.49 -0.52 18.56
CA SER A 133 7.71 -1.30 18.84
C SER A 133 7.97 -2.37 17.77
N ALA A 134 9.18 -2.93 17.73
CA ALA A 134 9.61 -3.88 16.69
C ALA A 134 8.69 -5.11 16.54
N GLU A 135 7.85 -5.39 17.52
CA GLU A 135 6.83 -6.45 17.52
C GLU A 135 5.49 -6.06 16.85
N ALA A 136 5.27 -4.77 16.53
CA ALA A 136 4.02 -4.23 16.02
C ALA A 136 4.11 -3.72 14.56
N ARG A 137 5.02 -4.32 13.77
CA ARG A 137 5.35 -3.92 12.39
C ARG A 137 4.30 -4.30 11.32
N LEU A 138 3.11 -4.74 11.71
CA LEU A 138 2.18 -5.42 10.80
C LEU A 138 0.98 -4.54 10.47
N GLU A 139 0.97 -4.06 9.24
CA GLU A 139 -0.15 -3.37 8.61
C GLU A 139 -1.04 -4.40 7.90
N ALA A 140 -2.27 -4.02 7.57
CA ALA A 140 -3.26 -4.95 7.01
C ALA A 140 -2.71 -5.74 5.81
N ALA A 141 -1.98 -5.10 4.90
CA ALA A 141 -1.39 -5.77 3.74
C ALA A 141 -0.03 -6.42 4.04
N SER A 142 0.83 -5.78 4.83
CA SER A 142 2.18 -6.31 5.13
C SER A 142 2.14 -7.56 6.03
N ALA A 143 1.02 -7.80 6.71
CA ALA A 143 0.72 -9.06 7.40
C ALA A 143 0.45 -10.25 6.49
N CYS A 144 0.24 -10.01 5.19
CA CYS A 144 -0.10 -11.03 4.21
C CYS A 144 0.92 -11.06 3.04
N PRO A 145 2.23 -11.14 3.32
CA PRO A 145 3.24 -11.07 2.28
C PRO A 145 3.08 -12.24 1.30
N GLY A 146 2.95 -11.92 0.01
CA GLY A 146 2.86 -12.92 -1.05
C GLY A 146 1.52 -13.67 -1.14
N VAL A 147 0.51 -13.29 -0.35
CA VAL A 147 -0.83 -13.89 -0.43
C VAL A 147 -1.65 -13.14 -1.46
N TYR A 148 -1.88 -13.76 -2.62
CA TYR A 148 -2.65 -13.17 -3.72
C TYR A 148 -3.86 -14.02 -4.12
N GLY A 149 -3.86 -15.31 -3.80
CA GLY A 149 -4.96 -16.23 -4.07
C GLY A 149 -5.06 -17.33 -3.00
N LYS A 150 -6.10 -18.16 -3.13
CA LYS A 150 -6.37 -19.26 -2.19
C LYS A 150 -5.20 -20.25 -2.14
N GLY A 151 -4.83 -20.65 -0.93
CA GLY A 151 -3.77 -21.64 -0.69
C GLY A 151 -2.35 -21.11 -0.89
N ALA A 152 -2.14 -19.80 -0.89
CA ALA A 152 -0.81 -19.20 -0.97
C ALA A 152 0.11 -19.66 0.19
N TYR A 153 1.40 -19.77 -0.09
CA TYR A 153 2.46 -20.06 0.87
C TYR A 153 3.80 -19.50 0.34
N PRO A 154 4.89 -19.42 1.13
CA PRO A 154 6.16 -18.87 0.64
C PRO A 154 6.64 -19.54 -0.67
N GLY A 155 6.75 -18.75 -1.74
CA GLY A 155 7.10 -19.23 -3.09
C GLY A 155 5.90 -19.58 -4.00
N TYR A 156 4.67 -19.55 -3.48
CA TYR A 156 3.45 -19.79 -4.24
C TYR A 156 2.39 -18.72 -3.93
N ALA A 157 2.02 -17.94 -4.95
CA ALA A 157 1.11 -16.80 -4.80
C ALA A 157 -0.35 -17.19 -4.47
N GLY A 158 -0.69 -18.47 -4.57
CA GLY A 158 -2.04 -18.99 -4.48
C GLY A 158 -2.64 -19.29 -5.86
N VAL A 159 -3.83 -19.89 -5.85
CA VAL A 159 -4.59 -20.14 -7.08
C VAL A 159 -5.11 -18.81 -7.63
N LEU A 160 -4.72 -18.47 -8.86
CA LEU A 160 -5.06 -17.22 -9.53
C LEU A 160 -5.55 -17.48 -10.96
N PRO A 161 -6.59 -16.79 -11.43
CA PRO A 161 -6.93 -16.80 -12.85
C PRO A 161 -5.82 -16.14 -13.67
N LEU A 162 -5.67 -16.62 -14.91
CA LEU A 162 -4.75 -16.07 -15.90
C LEU A 162 -5.51 -15.25 -16.93
N ASP A 163 -4.96 -14.09 -17.26
CA ASP A 163 -5.35 -13.38 -18.45
C ASP A 163 -4.85 -14.13 -19.68
N THR A 164 -5.76 -14.60 -20.53
CA THR A 164 -5.42 -15.45 -21.68
C THR A 164 -4.63 -14.71 -22.78
N SER A 165 -4.69 -13.37 -22.80
CA SER A 165 -4.00 -12.56 -23.82
C SER A 165 -2.56 -12.25 -23.45
N SER A 166 -2.29 -12.03 -22.17
CA SER A 166 -0.97 -11.62 -21.65
C SER A 166 -0.25 -12.74 -20.89
N GLY A 167 -0.97 -13.78 -20.46
CA GLY A 167 -0.48 -14.82 -19.56
C GLY A 167 -0.30 -14.36 -18.11
N ALA A 168 -0.68 -13.12 -17.78
CA ALA A 168 -0.51 -12.56 -16.44
C ALA A 168 -1.59 -13.04 -15.46
N SER A 169 -1.21 -13.29 -14.20
CA SER A 169 -2.15 -13.60 -13.13
C SER A 169 -2.86 -12.34 -12.62
N TYR A 170 -4.12 -12.46 -12.22
CA TYR A 170 -4.87 -11.37 -11.61
C TYR A 170 -5.81 -11.89 -10.52
N ASN A 171 -6.26 -11.01 -9.62
CA ASN A 171 -7.32 -11.31 -8.65
C ASN A 171 -8.34 -10.19 -8.52
N ALA A 172 -8.19 -9.10 -9.28
CA ALA A 172 -9.13 -7.99 -9.29
C ALA A 172 -9.38 -7.49 -10.72
N ILE A 173 -10.63 -7.09 -10.98
CA ILE A 173 -11.06 -6.45 -12.23
C ILE A 173 -11.46 -5.01 -11.87
N GLY A 174 -10.69 -4.05 -12.35
CA GLY A 174 -10.97 -2.62 -12.17
C GLY A 174 -11.79 -2.03 -13.31
N LEU A 175 -11.82 -0.70 -13.36
CA LEU A 175 -12.54 0.06 -14.38
C LEU A 175 -12.09 -0.34 -15.80
N ASN A 176 -13.05 -0.33 -16.73
CA ASN A 176 -12.87 -0.71 -18.13
C ASN A 176 -12.32 -2.14 -18.33
N GLY A 177 -12.53 -3.04 -17.35
CA GLY A 177 -12.10 -4.44 -17.43
C GLY A 177 -10.60 -4.65 -17.22
N ARG A 178 -9.86 -3.62 -16.78
CA ARG A 178 -8.42 -3.76 -16.54
C ARG A 178 -8.18 -4.68 -15.35
N LYS A 179 -7.31 -5.67 -15.55
CA LYS A 179 -7.00 -6.70 -14.55
C LYS A 179 -5.80 -6.25 -13.72
N TYR A 180 -5.86 -6.54 -12.42
CA TYR A 180 -4.83 -6.18 -11.46
C TYR A 180 -4.56 -7.34 -10.51
N LEU A 181 -3.33 -7.40 -10.00
CA LEU A 181 -2.96 -8.20 -8.86
C LEU A 181 -2.91 -7.31 -7.62
N LEU A 182 -3.71 -7.63 -6.61
CA LEU A 182 -3.82 -6.89 -5.36
C LEU A 182 -3.45 -7.78 -4.16
N PRO A 183 -2.79 -7.25 -3.13
CA PRO A 183 -2.43 -8.02 -1.94
C PRO A 183 -3.69 -8.45 -1.18
N ALA A 184 -3.63 -9.60 -0.52
CA ALA A 184 -4.57 -9.92 0.54
C ALA A 184 -4.44 -8.93 1.71
N LEU A 185 -5.54 -8.71 2.42
CA LEU A 185 -5.56 -7.96 3.67
C LEU A 185 -5.80 -8.93 4.82
N PHE A 186 -5.11 -8.71 5.93
CA PHE A 186 -5.36 -9.43 7.16
C PHE A 186 -6.73 -9.03 7.72
N ASP A 187 -7.62 -10.01 7.81
CA ASP A 187 -8.90 -9.87 8.49
C ASP A 187 -8.72 -10.27 9.97
N PRO A 188 -8.82 -9.31 10.91
CA PRO A 188 -8.67 -9.60 12.33
C PRO A 188 -9.84 -10.41 12.91
N ASN A 189 -11.00 -10.46 12.26
CA ASN A 189 -12.14 -11.23 12.75
C ASN A 189 -11.92 -12.74 12.55
N THR A 190 -11.34 -13.10 11.41
CA THR A 190 -11.03 -14.50 11.05
C THR A 190 -9.59 -14.88 11.35
N SER A 191 -8.74 -13.91 11.70
CA SER A 191 -7.28 -14.07 11.86
C SER A 191 -6.62 -14.71 10.63
N GLN A 192 -7.11 -14.35 9.45
CA GLN A 192 -6.70 -14.88 8.16
C GLN A 192 -6.48 -13.77 7.14
N CYS A 193 -5.58 -14.02 6.19
CA CYS A 193 -5.42 -13.17 5.02
C CYS A 193 -6.52 -13.46 4.01
N SER A 194 -7.26 -12.42 3.61
CA SER A 194 -8.34 -12.53 2.64
C SER A 194 -8.05 -11.66 1.42
N THR A 195 -8.22 -12.23 0.25
CA THR A 195 -8.12 -11.52 -1.03
C THR A 195 -9.44 -10.83 -1.35
N ILE A 196 -9.42 -9.92 -2.31
CA ILE A 196 -10.65 -9.37 -2.90
C ILE A 196 -11.24 -10.49 -3.76
N GLU A 197 -12.28 -11.16 -3.26
CA GLU A 197 -13.10 -12.14 -4.00
C GLU A 197 -14.45 -11.51 -4.40
#